data_AF-A0A0C9W376-F1
#
_entry.id   AF-A0A0C9W376-F1
#
_cell.length_a   1.000
_cell.length_b   1.000
_cell.length_c   1.000
_cell.angle_alpha   90.00
_cell.angle_beta   90.00
_cell.angle_gamma   90.00
#
_symmetry.space_group_name_H-M   'P 1'
#
loop_
_entity.id
_entity.type
_entity.pdbx_description
1 polymer ?
#
loop_
_entity_poly.entity_id
_entity_poly.type
_entity_poly.pdbx_seq_one_letter_code
_entity_poly.pdbx_strand_id
1 'polypeptide(L)'
;MNIGNLGTKEQFVQEVQSDGATALNPNSLASIWSTLSLIRQVSVSANQIFFVPAALSVVTSANGMVPEAETKFLEELITVAHATSEAAACSSVLAGRSSESDAFGDVGVLLPLIEGEDRIAKVLELLGLHYWLEGGGKMVRHDTTTNMPYGVSSFASADNLARIAHVFYQLEDPIEFRVDGGMSERIWVYIGKVKVGDEPYLAGLIGVGTWSDTT
;
A
#
# COMPACT_ATOMS: atom_id res chain seq x y z
N MET A 1 8.91 2.18 13.32
CA MET A 1 7.87 2.38 14.36
C MET A 1 6.83 1.26 14.30
N ASN A 2 6.33 0.72 15.43
CA ASN A 2 5.18 -0.22 15.38
C ASN A 2 3.88 0.55 15.06
N ILE A 3 3.04 0.08 14.13
CA ILE A 3 1.84 0.84 13.71
C ILE A 3 0.81 1.01 14.84
N GLY A 4 0.80 0.12 15.84
CA GLY A 4 0.01 0.26 17.07
C GLY A 4 0.36 1.53 17.87
N ASN A 5 1.55 2.09 17.64
CA ASN A 5 2.10 3.28 18.28
C ASN A 5 2.43 4.39 17.27
N LEU A 6 1.60 4.58 16.24
CA LEU A 6 1.83 5.56 15.15
C LEU A 6 1.99 7.04 15.60
N GLY A 7 1.68 7.36 16.86
CA GLY A 7 1.72 8.74 17.37
C GLY A 7 0.63 9.63 16.75
N THR A 8 0.83 10.95 16.82
CA THR A 8 -0.04 11.93 16.13
C THR A 8 0.43 12.14 14.69
N LYS A 9 -0.44 12.72 13.86
CA LYS A 9 -0.12 13.07 12.47
C LYS A 9 1.09 14.00 12.38
N GLU A 10 1.20 14.97 13.29
CA GLU A 10 2.29 15.94 13.31
C GLU A 10 3.63 15.25 13.61
N GLN A 11 3.64 14.31 14.57
CA GLN A 11 4.82 13.52 14.91
C GLN A 11 5.25 12.65 13.72
N PHE A 12 4.29 12.00 13.07
CA PHE A 12 4.52 11.21 11.87
C PHE A 12 5.18 12.03 10.74
N VAL A 13 4.62 13.21 10.43
CA VAL A 13 5.16 14.07 9.38
C VAL A 13 6.59 14.51 9.71
N GLN A 14 6.86 14.87 10.97
CA GLN A 14 8.20 15.26 11.41
C GLN A 14 9.21 14.11 11.29
N GLU A 15 8.83 12.91 11.70
CA GLU A 15 9.71 11.73 11.65
C GLU A 15 10.06 11.34 10.21
N VAL A 16 9.06 11.28 9.33
CA VAL A 16 9.29 10.98 7.91
C VAL A 16 10.19 12.03 7.25
N GLN A 17 9.98 13.31 7.58
CA GLN A 17 10.81 14.39 7.06
C GLN A 17 12.24 14.34 7.60
N SER A 18 12.46 13.91 8.84
CA SER A 18 13.80 13.77 9.42
C SER A 18 14.58 12.58 8.86
N ASP A 19 13.90 11.52 8.42
CA ASP A 19 14.50 10.30 7.87
C ASP A 19 14.91 10.44 6.39
N GLY A 20 14.74 11.62 5.80
CA GLY A 20 15.23 11.91 4.46
C GLY A 20 14.26 11.54 3.32
N ALA A 21 13.05 11.04 3.64
CA ALA A 21 11.94 10.87 2.69
C ALA A 21 11.38 12.24 2.27
N THR A 22 12.22 12.99 1.56
CA THR A 22 12.09 14.44 1.29
C THR A 22 11.27 14.75 0.04
N ALA A 23 10.81 13.74 -0.68
CA ALA A 23 10.16 13.91 -1.98
C ALA A 23 8.64 14.13 -1.91
N LEU A 24 7.96 13.69 -0.84
CA LEU A 24 6.49 13.81 -0.76
C LEU A 24 6.05 15.13 -0.12
N ASN A 25 5.00 15.72 -0.69
CA ASN A 25 4.40 16.93 -0.14
C ASN A 25 3.60 16.61 1.15
N PRO A 26 3.28 17.62 1.98
CA PRO A 26 2.57 17.41 3.24
C PRO A 26 1.18 16.77 3.12
N ASN A 27 0.48 16.95 1.99
CA ASN A 27 -0.84 16.34 1.77
C ASN A 27 -0.71 14.83 1.53
N SER A 28 0.31 14.42 0.79
CA SER A 28 0.61 13.00 0.52
C SER A 28 1.03 12.29 1.80
N LEU A 29 1.81 12.94 2.66
CA LEU A 29 2.12 12.42 4.00
C LEU A 29 0.88 12.33 4.89
N ALA A 30 -0.03 13.30 4.79
CA ALA A 30 -1.29 13.27 5.52
C ALA A 30 -2.19 12.10 5.09
N SER A 31 -2.28 11.82 3.79
CA SER A 31 -3.10 10.73 3.25
C SER A 31 -2.50 9.35 3.54
N ILE A 32 -1.17 9.23 3.53
CA ILE A 32 -0.43 8.05 4.03
C ILE A 32 -0.76 7.81 5.51
N TRP A 33 -0.70 8.85 6.34
CA TRP A 33 -1.01 8.72 7.77
C TRP A 33 -2.45 8.25 8.02
N SER A 34 -3.43 8.76 7.25
CA SER A 34 -4.82 8.29 7.32
C SER A 34 -4.93 6.80 7.00
N THR A 35 -4.20 6.35 5.99
CA THR A 35 -4.19 4.94 5.55
C THR A 35 -3.59 4.04 6.63
N LEU A 36 -2.44 4.42 7.18
CA LEU A 36 -1.81 3.71 8.29
C LEU A 36 -2.71 3.68 9.54
N SER A 37 -3.42 4.78 9.82
CA SER A 37 -4.35 4.87 10.95
C SER A 37 -5.54 3.95 10.78
N LEU A 38 -6.07 3.82 9.55
CA LEU A 38 -7.14 2.86 9.26
C LEU A 38 -6.62 1.43 9.41
N ILE A 39 -5.47 1.10 8.80
CA ILE A 39 -4.85 -0.24 8.93
C ILE A 39 -4.66 -0.58 10.42
N ARG A 40 -4.13 0.34 11.22
CA ARG A 40 -3.98 0.16 12.68
C ARG A 40 -5.30 -0.17 13.37
N GLN A 41 -6.40 0.49 13.02
CA GLN A 41 -7.71 0.26 13.67
C GLN A 41 -8.24 -1.14 13.38
N VAL A 42 -7.94 -1.69 12.21
CA VAL A 42 -8.52 -2.95 11.72
C VAL A 42 -7.60 -4.14 12.01
N SER A 43 -6.29 -3.91 12.13
CA SER A 43 -5.30 -4.90 12.52
C SER A 43 -5.27 -5.05 14.06
N VAL A 44 -6.22 -5.80 14.63
CA VAL A 44 -6.36 -6.02 16.09
C VAL A 44 -5.10 -6.66 16.73
N SER A 45 -4.26 -7.32 15.92
CA SER A 45 -3.01 -7.98 16.33
C SER A 45 -1.75 -7.29 15.77
N ALA A 46 -1.77 -5.96 15.60
CA ALA A 46 -0.71 -5.13 14.98
C ALA A 46 0.68 -5.16 15.65
N ASN A 47 0.93 -6.01 16.66
CA ASN A 47 2.22 -6.12 17.34
C ASN A 47 3.37 -6.56 16.40
N GLN A 48 3.05 -7.07 15.21
CA GLN A 48 4.04 -7.50 14.22
C GLN A 48 4.07 -6.63 12.96
N ILE A 49 3.28 -5.55 12.88
CA ILE A 49 3.33 -4.63 11.74
C ILE A 49 4.09 -3.37 12.14
N PHE A 50 5.16 -3.10 11.41
CA PHE A 50 6.03 -1.94 11.62
C PHE A 50 5.96 -1.02 10.41
N PHE A 51 5.80 0.27 10.65
CA PHE A 51 6.04 1.30 9.65
C PHE A 51 7.52 1.68 9.63
N VAL A 52 8.09 1.74 8.43
CA VAL A 52 9.47 2.13 8.16
C VAL A 52 9.43 3.48 7.42
N PRO A 53 9.72 4.61 8.09
CA PRO A 53 9.56 5.94 7.50
C PRO A 53 10.40 6.15 6.24
N ALA A 54 11.65 5.71 6.24
CA ALA A 54 12.55 5.81 5.08
C ALA A 54 12.00 5.11 3.82
N ALA A 55 11.26 4.01 4.00
CA ALA A 55 10.64 3.26 2.90
C ALA A 55 9.17 3.63 2.69
N LEU A 56 8.60 4.53 3.51
CA LEU A 56 7.16 4.83 3.58
C LEU A 56 6.26 3.57 3.58
N SER A 57 6.74 2.49 4.19
CA SER A 57 6.16 1.15 4.02
C SER A 57 5.82 0.48 5.33
N VAL A 58 4.81 -0.39 5.31
CA VAL A 58 4.52 -1.34 6.37
C VAL A 58 5.22 -2.67 6.12
N VAL A 59 5.81 -3.24 7.17
CA VAL A 59 6.54 -4.50 7.13
C VAL A 59 6.12 -5.42 8.26
N THR A 60 6.10 -6.72 7.99
CA THR A 60 5.69 -7.75 8.97
C THR A 60 6.87 -8.53 9.58
N SER A 61 8.08 -8.00 9.42
CA SER A 61 9.30 -8.58 10.01
C SER A 61 9.33 -8.43 11.53
N ALA A 62 9.79 -9.47 12.23
CA ALA A 62 9.91 -9.48 13.70
C ALA A 62 10.73 -8.32 14.26
N ASN A 63 11.65 -7.77 13.45
CA ASN A 63 12.55 -6.69 13.86
C ASN A 63 12.25 -5.35 13.18
N GLY A 64 11.23 -5.29 12.31
CA GLY A 64 10.93 -4.10 11.50
C GLY A 64 12.06 -3.67 10.55
N MET A 65 13.05 -4.53 10.32
CA MET A 65 14.18 -4.25 9.44
C MET A 65 13.83 -4.61 8.00
N VAL A 66 14.23 -3.73 7.08
CA VAL A 66 14.10 -3.90 5.63
C VAL A 66 15.50 -3.81 5.03
N PRO A 67 15.90 -4.73 4.15
CA PRO A 67 17.19 -4.61 3.50
C PRO A 67 17.23 -3.39 2.56
N GLU A 68 18.43 -2.91 2.26
CA GLU A 68 18.64 -1.63 1.58
C GLU A 68 18.07 -1.63 0.15
N ALA A 69 18.15 -2.76 -0.56
CA ALA A 69 17.67 -2.88 -1.93
C ALA A 69 16.14 -2.73 -2.01
N GLU A 70 15.41 -3.40 -1.12
CA GLU A 70 13.95 -3.34 -1.01
C GLU A 70 13.51 -1.97 -0.51
N THR A 71 14.27 -1.35 0.40
CA THR A 71 14.00 0.02 0.87
C THR A 71 14.01 1.00 -0.31
N LYS A 72 15.04 0.96 -1.16
CA LYS A 72 15.13 1.81 -2.36
C LYS A 72 14.03 1.52 -3.37
N PHE A 73 13.71 0.25 -3.59
CA PHE A 73 12.61 -0.15 -4.46
C PHE A 73 11.26 0.41 -3.97
N LEU A 74 10.97 0.26 -2.67
CA LEU A 74 9.74 0.76 -2.06
C LEU A 74 9.66 2.28 -2.09
N GLU A 75 10.76 2.97 -1.81
CA GLU A 75 10.87 4.42 -1.90
C GLU A 75 10.55 4.91 -3.33
N GLU A 76 11.15 4.29 -4.35
CA GLU A 76 10.88 4.59 -5.75
C GLU A 76 9.40 4.31 -6.09
N LEU A 77 8.88 3.14 -5.71
CA LEU A 77 7.51 2.72 -5.96
C LEU A 77 6.49 3.72 -5.40
N ILE A 78 6.65 4.12 -4.15
CA ILE A 78 5.73 5.04 -3.48
C ILE A 78 5.86 6.44 -4.07
N THR A 79 7.09 6.91 -4.32
CA THR A 79 7.33 8.22 -4.94
C THR A 79 6.66 8.32 -6.31
N VAL A 80 6.80 7.29 -7.15
CA VAL A 80 6.19 7.26 -8.47
C VAL A 80 4.67 7.08 -8.39
N ALA A 81 4.17 6.26 -7.46
CA ALA A 81 2.73 6.08 -7.23
C ALA A 81 2.05 7.41 -6.84
N HIS A 82 2.61 8.13 -5.87
CA HIS A 82 2.08 9.43 -5.43
C HIS A 82 2.19 10.49 -6.51
N ALA A 83 3.31 10.57 -7.23
CA ALA A 83 3.41 11.49 -8.36
C ALA A 83 2.38 11.17 -9.47
N THR A 84 2.04 9.90 -9.66
CA THR A 84 1.05 9.45 -10.64
C THR A 84 -0.37 9.80 -10.19
N SER A 85 -0.71 9.55 -8.93
CA SER A 85 -2.04 9.87 -8.38
C SER A 85 -2.27 11.39 -8.33
N GLU A 86 -1.28 12.17 -7.89
CA GLU A 86 -1.34 13.64 -7.86
C GLU A 86 -1.60 14.22 -9.26
N ALA A 87 -0.88 13.73 -10.28
CA ALA A 87 -1.07 14.17 -11.65
C ALA A 87 -2.45 13.80 -12.22
N ALA A 88 -3.09 12.77 -11.66
CA ALA A 88 -4.43 12.34 -12.02
C ALA A 88 -5.53 12.97 -11.14
N ALA A 89 -5.16 13.88 -10.23
CA ALA A 89 -6.04 14.48 -9.23
C ALA A 89 -6.77 13.43 -8.38
N CYS A 90 -6.04 12.42 -7.91
CA CYS A 90 -6.48 11.49 -6.87
C CYS A 90 -5.35 11.30 -5.85
N SER A 91 -5.67 10.78 -4.66
CA SER A 91 -4.68 10.56 -3.60
C SER A 91 -4.05 9.16 -3.60
N SER A 92 -4.66 8.19 -4.29
CA SER A 92 -4.16 6.81 -4.39
C SER A 92 -4.24 6.30 -5.83
N VAL A 93 -3.19 5.62 -6.27
CA VAL A 93 -3.09 4.96 -7.57
C VAL A 93 -3.86 3.65 -7.59
N LEU A 94 -3.99 2.96 -6.46
CA LEU A 94 -4.79 1.73 -6.36
C LEU A 94 -6.29 2.02 -6.27
N ALA A 95 -6.70 2.98 -5.44
CA ALA A 95 -8.11 3.36 -5.37
C ALA A 95 -8.55 4.14 -6.62
N GLY A 96 -7.62 4.88 -7.23
CA GLY A 96 -7.84 5.65 -8.45
C GLY A 96 -8.89 6.75 -8.29
N ARG A 97 -9.42 7.20 -9.43
CA ARG A 97 -10.40 8.30 -9.49
C ARG A 97 -11.83 7.93 -9.06
N SER A 98 -12.07 6.65 -8.78
CA SER A 98 -13.38 6.20 -8.33
C SER A 98 -13.57 6.37 -6.83
N SER A 99 -12.51 6.65 -6.05
CA SER A 99 -12.63 7.08 -4.66
C SER A 99 -13.31 8.46 -4.59
N GLU A 100 -14.27 8.60 -3.69
CA GLU A 100 -15.00 9.85 -3.46
C GLU A 100 -14.22 10.88 -2.61
N SER A 101 -13.10 10.46 -2.03
CA SER A 101 -12.27 11.28 -1.17
C SER A 101 -10.79 11.08 -1.46
N ASP A 102 -10.04 12.18 -1.31
CA ASP A 102 -8.58 12.20 -1.33
C ASP A 102 -7.96 12.00 0.06
N ALA A 103 -8.74 11.52 1.03
CA ALA A 103 -8.32 11.39 2.43
C ALA A 103 -7.21 10.36 2.66
N PHE A 104 -7.04 9.41 1.74
CA PHE A 104 -6.17 8.24 1.89
C PHE A 104 -5.18 8.10 0.72
N GLY A 105 -3.94 7.71 1.00
CA GLY A 105 -2.89 7.57 0.00
C GLY A 105 -2.29 6.17 -0.03
N ASP A 106 -1.48 5.87 -1.04
CA ASP A 106 -0.81 4.58 -1.11
C ASP A 106 0.34 4.50 -0.10
N VAL A 107 0.44 3.35 0.56
CA VAL A 107 1.50 2.98 1.49
C VAL A 107 2.22 1.78 0.90
N GLY A 108 3.55 1.73 0.98
CA GLY A 108 4.28 0.54 0.53
C GLY A 108 4.10 -0.62 1.49
N VAL A 109 4.27 -1.83 0.97
CA VAL A 109 4.13 -3.07 1.76
C VAL A 109 5.33 -3.95 1.48
N LEU A 110 5.90 -4.56 2.52
CA LEU A 110 6.89 -5.63 2.41
C LEU A 110 6.53 -6.80 3.33
N LEU A 111 6.37 -7.98 2.75
CA LEU A 111 6.00 -9.21 3.45
C LEU A 111 7.01 -10.31 3.12
N PRO A 112 7.18 -11.30 4.03
CA PRO A 112 7.92 -12.52 3.68
C PRO A 112 7.31 -13.18 2.44
N LEU A 113 8.13 -13.92 1.69
CA LEU A 113 7.62 -14.68 0.54
C LEU A 113 6.50 -15.62 0.96
N ILE A 114 5.37 -15.52 0.27
CA ILE A 114 4.26 -16.46 0.39
C ILE A 114 4.02 -17.12 -0.95
N GLU A 115 4.13 -18.43 -0.99
CA GLU A 115 3.85 -19.25 -2.15
C GLU A 115 2.59 -20.10 -1.96
N GLY A 116 2.00 -20.54 -3.08
CA GLY A 116 0.82 -21.38 -3.09
C GLY A 116 -0.49 -20.64 -3.37
N GLU A 117 -1.56 -21.44 -3.48
CA GLU A 117 -2.91 -20.97 -3.83
C GLU A 117 -3.57 -20.15 -2.71
N ASP A 118 -3.08 -20.28 -1.48
CA ASP A 118 -3.57 -19.57 -0.29
C ASP A 118 -2.87 -18.22 -0.05
N ARG A 119 -2.06 -17.74 -1.02
CA ARG A 119 -1.27 -16.50 -0.90
C ARG A 119 -2.09 -15.31 -0.42
N ILE A 120 -3.27 -15.07 -1.01
CA ILE A 120 -4.11 -13.93 -0.64
C ILE A 120 -4.59 -14.03 0.82
N ALA A 121 -5.01 -15.22 1.26
CA ALA A 121 -5.46 -15.42 2.64
C ALA A 121 -4.35 -15.13 3.67
N LYS A 122 -3.13 -15.60 3.40
CA LYS A 122 -1.96 -15.32 4.23
C LYS A 122 -1.56 -13.85 4.23
N VAL A 123 -1.68 -13.16 3.09
CA VAL A 123 -1.44 -11.71 3.00
C VAL A 123 -2.45 -10.96 3.87
N LEU A 124 -3.73 -11.32 3.81
CA LEU A 124 -4.77 -10.74 4.65
C LEU A 124 -4.48 -10.96 6.14
N GLU A 125 -4.08 -12.18 6.52
CA GLU A 125 -3.71 -12.51 7.89
C GLU A 125 -2.51 -11.67 8.38
N LEU A 126 -1.44 -11.60 7.58
CA LEU A 126 -0.23 -10.82 7.89
C LEU A 126 -0.50 -9.32 8.04
N LEU A 127 -1.42 -8.78 7.23
CA LEU A 127 -1.85 -7.39 7.32
C LEU A 127 -2.96 -7.17 8.37
N GLY A 128 -3.46 -8.23 9.01
CA GLY A 128 -4.57 -8.17 9.96
C GLY A 128 -5.91 -7.77 9.33
N LEU A 129 -6.05 -7.91 8.01
CA LEU A 129 -7.25 -7.57 7.24
C LEU A 129 -8.30 -8.68 7.24
N HIS A 130 -8.00 -9.87 7.76
CA HIS A 130 -8.97 -10.97 7.83
C HIS A 130 -10.21 -10.62 8.66
N TYR A 131 -10.06 -9.77 9.68
CA TYR A 131 -11.18 -9.28 10.50
C TYR A 131 -12.23 -8.51 9.70
N TRP A 132 -11.84 -7.84 8.61
CA TRP A 132 -12.81 -7.19 7.72
C TRP A 132 -13.68 -8.19 6.97
N LEU A 133 -13.12 -9.35 6.60
CA LEU A 133 -13.90 -10.42 5.98
C LEU A 133 -14.84 -11.08 7.00
N GLU A 134 -14.37 -11.29 8.24
CA GLU A 134 -15.22 -11.79 9.34
C GLU A 134 -16.40 -10.85 9.65
N GLY A 135 -16.20 -9.54 9.48
CA GLY A 135 -17.23 -8.51 9.62
C GLY A 135 -18.28 -8.48 8.50
N GLY A 136 -18.28 -9.45 7.58
CA GLY A 136 -19.19 -9.51 6.43
C GLY A 136 -18.63 -8.86 5.16
N GLY A 137 -17.35 -8.49 5.19
CA GLY A 137 -16.68 -7.91 4.03
C GLY A 137 -16.48 -8.91 2.88
N LYS A 138 -16.25 -8.37 1.68
CA LYS A 138 -16.06 -9.16 0.45
C LYS A 138 -14.69 -8.92 -0.14
N MET A 139 -14.07 -10.00 -0.60
CA MET A 139 -12.83 -9.93 -1.36
C MET A 139 -13.14 -9.98 -2.86
N VAL A 140 -12.61 -9.01 -3.60
CA VAL A 140 -12.69 -8.97 -5.07
C VAL A 140 -11.28 -9.09 -5.62
N ARG A 141 -11.02 -10.09 -6.47
CA ARG A 141 -9.73 -10.25 -7.14
C ARG A 141 -9.76 -9.54 -8.48
N HIS A 142 -8.67 -8.87 -8.83
CA HIS A 142 -8.50 -8.23 -10.12
C HIS A 142 -7.49 -9.01 -10.98
N ASP A 143 -7.65 -8.90 -12.30
CA ASP A 143 -6.74 -9.52 -13.25
C ASP A 143 -5.45 -8.71 -13.37
N THR A 144 -4.32 -9.36 -13.16
CA THR A 144 -2.97 -8.79 -13.19
C THR A 144 -2.17 -9.26 -14.41
N THR A 145 -2.83 -9.79 -15.45
CA THR A 145 -2.17 -10.24 -16.71
C THR A 145 -1.26 -9.21 -17.36
N THR A 146 -1.45 -7.92 -17.08
CA THR A 146 -0.62 -6.82 -17.61
C THR A 146 0.55 -6.42 -16.70
N ASN A 147 0.70 -7.04 -15.52
CA ASN A 147 1.58 -6.61 -14.41
C ASN A 147 1.35 -5.15 -14.00
N MET A 148 0.10 -4.69 -14.10
CA MET A 148 -0.33 -3.36 -13.67
C MET A 148 -1.54 -3.48 -12.75
N PRO A 149 -1.69 -2.59 -11.75
CA PRO A 149 -2.91 -2.51 -10.97
C PRO A 149 -4.10 -2.09 -11.83
N TYR A 150 -5.27 -2.56 -11.44
CA TYR A 150 -6.53 -2.31 -12.11
C TYR A 150 -6.83 -0.81 -12.16
N GLY A 151 -7.20 -0.34 -13.35
CA GLY A 151 -7.64 1.04 -13.54
C GLY A 151 -6.52 2.09 -13.66
N VAL A 152 -5.25 1.78 -13.35
CA VAL A 152 -4.15 2.77 -13.46
C VAL A 152 -4.02 3.32 -14.89
N SER A 153 -4.11 2.45 -15.89
CA SER A 153 -4.07 2.83 -17.30
C SER A 153 -5.23 3.70 -17.76
N SER A 154 -6.33 3.77 -16.99
CA SER A 154 -7.51 4.56 -17.34
C SER A 154 -7.39 6.03 -16.96
N PHE A 155 -6.47 6.39 -16.07
CA PHE A 155 -6.35 7.75 -15.56
C PHE A 155 -4.93 8.33 -15.62
N ALA A 156 -3.88 7.51 -15.67
CA ALA A 156 -2.51 7.99 -15.75
C ALA A 156 -2.22 8.61 -17.14
N SER A 157 -1.49 9.71 -17.18
CA SER A 157 -0.91 10.24 -18.42
C SER A 157 0.11 9.25 -19.00
N ALA A 158 0.42 9.33 -20.30
CA ALA A 158 1.37 8.41 -20.93
C ALA A 158 2.74 8.39 -20.24
N ASP A 159 3.26 9.56 -19.86
CA ASP A 159 4.56 9.68 -19.19
C ASP A 159 4.53 9.07 -17.78
N ASN A 160 3.49 9.34 -16.99
CA ASN A 160 3.36 8.77 -15.64
C ASN A 160 3.06 7.27 -15.69
N LEU A 161 2.27 6.83 -16.66
CA LEU A 161 2.00 5.42 -16.90
C LEU A 161 3.29 4.66 -17.23
N ALA A 162 4.15 5.21 -18.10
CA ALA A 162 5.43 4.59 -18.42
C ALA A 162 6.36 4.49 -17.19
N ARG A 163 6.41 5.55 -16.37
CA ARG A 163 7.21 5.58 -15.14
C ARG A 163 6.72 4.55 -14.13
N ILE A 164 5.43 4.53 -13.82
CA ILE A 164 4.89 3.61 -12.82
C ILE A 164 4.91 2.16 -13.32
N ALA A 165 4.67 1.93 -14.61
CA ALA A 165 4.81 0.61 -15.21
C ALA A 165 6.25 0.09 -15.08
N HIS A 166 7.27 0.93 -15.29
CA HIS A 166 8.66 0.53 -15.11
C HIS A 166 8.93 -0.05 -13.72
N VAL A 167 8.36 0.55 -12.67
CA VAL A 167 8.50 0.05 -11.30
C VAL A 167 7.67 -1.21 -11.06
N PHE A 168 6.40 -1.24 -11.52
CA PHE A 168 5.56 -2.44 -11.35
C PHE A 168 6.08 -3.67 -12.10
N TYR A 169 6.78 -3.50 -13.22
CA TYR A 169 7.43 -4.62 -13.93
C TYR A 169 8.59 -5.26 -13.16
N GLN A 170 9.06 -4.64 -12.07
CA GLN A 170 10.02 -5.24 -11.16
C GLN A 170 9.38 -6.23 -10.17
N LEU A 171 8.05 -6.34 -10.17
CA LEU A 171 7.30 -7.34 -9.43
C LEU A 171 6.99 -8.55 -10.33
N GLU A 172 7.21 -9.76 -9.83
CA GLU A 172 6.82 -11.01 -10.48
C GLU A 172 5.54 -11.57 -9.88
N ASP A 173 4.73 -12.19 -10.75
CA ASP A 173 3.49 -12.86 -10.37
C ASP A 173 2.61 -11.99 -9.43
N PRO A 174 2.34 -10.71 -9.81
CA PRO A 174 1.60 -9.81 -8.95
C PRO A 174 0.17 -10.31 -8.75
N ILE A 175 -0.33 -10.11 -7.56
CA ILE A 175 -1.73 -10.30 -7.20
C ILE A 175 -2.33 -8.96 -6.83
N GLU A 176 -3.58 -8.78 -7.25
CA GLU A 176 -4.37 -7.62 -6.88
C GLU A 176 -5.70 -8.08 -6.32
N PHE A 177 -6.06 -7.51 -5.18
CA PHE A 177 -7.38 -7.73 -4.60
C PHE A 177 -7.82 -6.51 -3.80
N ARG A 178 -9.13 -6.43 -3.60
CA ARG A 178 -9.79 -5.43 -2.79
C ARG A 178 -10.59 -6.09 -1.68
N VAL A 179 -10.60 -5.49 -0.51
CA VAL A 179 -11.45 -5.87 0.62
C VAL A 179 -12.49 -4.77 0.84
N ASP A 180 -13.75 -5.14 0.65
CA ASP A 180 -14.92 -4.30 0.92
C ASP A 180 -15.41 -4.65 2.31
N GLY A 181 -15.10 -3.86 3.35
CA GLY A 181 -15.46 -4.25 4.73
C GLY A 181 -15.56 -3.11 5.74
N GLY A 182 -15.29 -1.86 5.34
CA GLY A 182 -15.55 -0.67 6.16
C GLY A 182 -16.99 -0.17 6.04
N MET A 183 -17.36 0.83 6.85
CA MET A 183 -18.66 1.51 6.69
C MET A 183 -18.76 2.16 5.30
N SER A 184 -17.65 2.75 4.83
CA SER A 184 -17.56 3.41 3.52
C SER A 184 -16.19 3.22 2.85
N GLU A 185 -15.27 2.50 3.48
CA GLU A 185 -13.88 2.35 3.05
C GLU A 185 -13.65 1.00 2.37
N ARG A 186 -12.83 1.01 1.32
CA ARG A 186 -12.33 -0.19 0.64
C ARG A 186 -10.81 -0.17 0.62
N ILE A 187 -10.19 -1.29 1.00
CA ILE A 187 -8.74 -1.46 0.98
C ILE A 187 -8.36 -2.21 -0.28
N TRP A 188 -7.45 -1.64 -1.05
CA TRP A 188 -6.83 -2.25 -2.22
C TRP A 188 -5.42 -2.70 -1.89
N VAL A 189 -5.05 -3.88 -2.36
CA VAL A 189 -3.71 -4.45 -2.19
C VAL A 189 -3.22 -4.91 -3.56
N TYR A 190 -2.04 -4.42 -3.95
CA TYR A 190 -1.32 -4.86 -5.14
C TYR A 190 0.09 -5.25 -4.72
N ILE A 191 0.44 -6.54 -4.79
CA ILE A 191 1.75 -7.03 -4.36
C ILE A 191 2.26 -8.14 -5.28
N GLY A 192 3.58 -8.23 -5.45
CA GLY A 192 4.23 -9.31 -6.18
C GLY A 192 5.61 -9.63 -5.61
N LYS A 193 6.27 -10.66 -6.13
CA LYS A 193 7.63 -11.02 -5.71
C LYS A 193 8.61 -9.97 -6.21
N VAL A 194 9.45 -9.46 -5.32
CA VAL A 194 10.47 -8.46 -5.68
C VAL A 194 11.65 -9.15 -6.36
N LYS A 195 12.12 -8.58 -7.48
CA LYS A 195 13.30 -9.08 -8.22
C LYS A 195 14.64 -8.59 -7.68
N VAL A 196 14.63 -7.61 -6.79
CA VAL A 196 15.82 -6.99 -6.19
C VAL A 196 16.09 -7.57 -4.80
N GLY A 197 17.38 -7.67 -4.43
CA GLY A 197 17.81 -8.25 -3.16
C GLY A 197 18.21 -9.73 -3.26
N ASP A 198 18.78 -10.25 -2.18
CA ASP A 198 19.22 -11.66 -2.08
C ASP A 198 18.14 -12.57 -1.49
N GLU A 199 17.16 -11.98 -0.78
CA GLU A 199 16.10 -12.69 -0.08
C GLU A 199 14.76 -12.49 -0.80
N PRO A 200 13.94 -13.54 -0.95
CA PRO A 200 12.66 -13.40 -1.63
C PRO A 200 11.65 -12.72 -0.72
N TYR A 201 11.13 -11.57 -1.15
CA TYR A 201 10.05 -10.84 -0.49
C TYR A 201 8.87 -10.63 -1.44
N LEU A 202 7.69 -10.45 -0.86
CA LEU A 202 6.56 -9.82 -1.54
C LEU A 202 6.59 -8.33 -1.22
N ALA A 203 6.47 -7.49 -2.25
CA ALA A 203 6.28 -6.06 -2.06
C ALA A 203 5.24 -5.48 -2.99
N GLY A 204 4.79 -4.28 -2.65
CA GLY A 204 3.86 -3.52 -3.46
C GLY A 204 3.22 -2.39 -2.68
N LEU A 205 1.94 -2.17 -2.93
CA LEU A 205 1.17 -1.06 -2.38
C LEU A 205 -0.09 -1.55 -1.67
N ILE A 206 -0.48 -0.82 -0.62
CA ILE A 206 -1.81 -0.82 -0.04
C ILE A 206 -2.40 0.58 -0.16
N GLY A 207 -3.62 0.68 -0.65
CA GLY A 207 -4.34 1.93 -0.84
C GLY A 207 -5.75 1.84 -0.28
N VAL A 208 -6.32 2.97 0.08
CA VAL A 208 -7.70 3.04 0.59
C VAL A 208 -8.47 4.03 -0.26
N GLY A 209 -9.72 3.71 -0.56
CA GLY A 209 -10.67 4.68 -1.10
C GLY A 209 -11.98 4.64 -0.36
N THR A 210 -12.79 5.68 -0.56
CA THR A 210 -14.12 5.83 0.04
C THR A 210 -15.21 5.76 -1.01
N TRP A 211 -16.33 5.13 -0.69
CA TRP A 211 -17.52 5.03 -1.52
C TRP A 211 -18.79 5.20 -0.69
N SER A 212 -19.78 5.90 -1.25
CA SER A 212 -21.09 6.12 -0.63
C SER A 212 -22.09 4.99 -0.90
N ASP A 213 -21.78 4.08 -1.81
CA ASP A 213 -22.63 2.95 -2.14
C ASP A 213 -22.66 1.91 -1.01
N THR A 214 -23.70 1.96 -0.19
CA THR A 214 -24.10 0.85 0.69
C THR A 214 -24.68 -0.28 -0.17
N THR A 215 -23.91 -1.34 -0.39
CA THR A 215 -24.46 -2.63 -0.88
C THR A 215 -24.99 -3.47 0.26
#